data_AF-A0A8J5RGL4-F1
#
_entry.id   AF-A0A8J5RGL4-F1
#
_cell.length_a   1.000
_cell.length_b   1.000
_cell.length_c   1.000
_cell.angle_alpha   90.00
_cell.angle_beta   90.00
_cell.angle_gamma   90.00
#
_symmetry.space_group_name_H-M   'P 1'
#
loop_
_entity.id
_entity.type
_entity.pdbx_description
1 polymer ?
#
loop_
_entity_poly.entity_id
_entity_poly.type
_entity_poly.pdbx_seq_one_letter_code
_entity_poly.pdbx_strand_id
1 'polypeptide(L)'
;MSAAAAEGKPPAPGTEAVWEMVREATAWCALHGLVVGDRADPQSGTVPGVGLVHAPFSLLPMHLPESCWRQACELAPIFNELVDRVSLDGDFLQDSLSKTKKVDDFTSRLLEIHRKMMEINKEENIRLGLHRSDYMLDSETGSLLQIELNTISASFPGLGSLVSELHRTLINQYGKLFCLDSKRIPGNAASSRFAEALARAWHEFNVDSAVIMMIVQPEERNMYDQYWLAKHLKESHGITTIRKTLSEVEAEGHVLPDGTLIIDGRTVSLVYFRAGYTPNDYPSEAEWNARLLIEQSSAVKCPSISYHLVGTKKIQQELAKPNILERFLENKEQIAKICKCFAGLWSLDDEEIVKSAIQNPELFVLKPQREGGGNNIYGLDVRETLIKLQKEGGDALAAYILMQRIFPKASLANLVRGGACHEALTISELGIYGAYLRNKDKVLMNDQSGYLMRTKVSSSDEGGVAAGFAVLDSLYLTDK
;
A
#
# COMPACT_ATOMS: atom_id res chain seq x y z
N MET A 1 7.72 64.63 12.21
CA MET A 1 8.34 63.43 11.62
C MET A 1 7.45 62.24 11.95
N SER A 2 7.20 61.44 10.92
CA SER A 2 6.27 60.30 10.85
C SER A 2 6.56 59.23 11.90
N ALA A 3 5.53 58.80 12.63
CA ALA A 3 5.54 57.55 13.40
C ALA A 3 5.00 56.45 12.47
N ALA A 4 5.91 55.65 11.92
CA ALA A 4 5.58 54.49 11.11
C ALA A 4 5.04 53.37 12.01
N ALA A 5 3.85 52.87 11.69
CA ALA A 5 3.28 51.67 12.26
C ALA A 5 4.16 50.46 11.89
N ALA A 6 4.67 49.75 12.90
CA ALA A 6 5.23 48.43 12.71
C ALA A 6 4.06 47.46 12.48
N GLU A 7 3.93 46.95 11.26
CA GLU A 7 3.07 45.82 10.93
C GLU A 7 3.56 44.60 11.73
N GLY A 8 2.83 44.28 12.80
CA GLY A 8 3.08 43.09 13.61
C GLY A 8 2.77 41.84 12.80
N LYS A 9 3.78 40.97 12.63
CA LYS A 9 3.58 39.55 12.34
C LYS A 9 2.54 38.98 13.32
N PRO A 10 1.59 38.14 12.87
CA PRO A 10 0.68 37.47 13.80
C PRO A 10 1.52 36.62 14.78
N PRO A 11 1.15 36.58 16.08
CA PRO A 11 1.82 35.72 17.05
C PRO A 11 1.67 34.26 16.59
N ALA A 12 2.74 33.48 16.75
CA ALA A 12 2.65 32.03 16.55
C ALA A 12 1.52 31.49 17.43
N PRO A 13 0.56 30.70 16.88
CA PRO A 13 -0.55 30.19 17.67
C PRO A 13 0.01 29.43 18.87
N GLY A 14 -0.38 29.88 20.06
CA GLY A 14 0.13 29.37 21.33
C GLY A 14 -0.16 27.89 21.50
N THR A 15 0.64 27.22 22.33
CA THR A 15 0.47 25.82 22.74
C THR A 15 -0.98 25.46 23.10
N GLU A 16 -1.74 26.41 23.65
CA GLU A 16 -3.16 26.26 23.98
C GLU A 16 -4.06 25.97 22.77
N ALA A 17 -3.86 26.66 21.64
CA ALA A 17 -4.64 26.44 20.42
C ALA A 17 -4.36 25.06 19.80
N VAL A 18 -3.11 24.59 19.87
CA VAL A 18 -2.73 23.25 19.42
C VAL A 18 -3.42 22.18 20.27
N TRP A 19 -3.45 22.34 21.60
CA TRP A 19 -4.13 21.40 22.49
C TRP A 19 -5.65 21.39 22.30
N GLU A 20 -6.27 22.54 22.04
CA GLU A 20 -7.67 22.62 21.67
C GLU A 20 -7.95 21.84 20.37
N MET A 21 -7.14 22.06 19.33
CA MET A 21 -7.24 21.32 18.08
C MET A 21 -7.08 19.81 18.27
N VAL A 22 -6.14 19.36 19.11
CA VAL A 22 -5.95 17.94 19.42
C VAL A 22 -7.20 17.34 20.08
N ARG A 23 -7.81 18.07 21.02
CA ARG A 23 -9.05 17.63 21.67
C ARG A 23 -10.20 17.51 20.67
N GLU A 24 -10.40 18.52 19.83
CA GLU A 24 -11.46 18.48 18.80
C GLU A 24 -11.20 17.39 17.75
N ALA A 25 -9.94 17.22 17.32
CA ALA A 25 -9.57 16.20 16.36
C ALA A 25 -9.79 14.78 16.89
N THR A 26 -9.39 14.51 18.13
CA THR A 26 -9.59 13.19 18.76
C THR A 26 -11.07 12.87 18.98
N ALA A 27 -11.89 13.87 19.36
CA ALA A 27 -13.34 13.73 19.43
C ALA A 27 -13.93 13.45 18.03
N TRP A 28 -13.49 14.18 17.01
CA TRP A 28 -13.91 13.96 15.62
C TRP A 28 -13.60 12.53 15.15
N CYS A 29 -12.41 12.01 15.45
CA CYS A 29 -12.01 10.64 15.10
C CYS A 29 -12.97 9.60 15.68
N ALA A 30 -13.36 9.75 16.95
CA ALA A 30 -14.31 8.85 17.61
C ALA A 30 -15.70 8.91 16.98
N LEU A 31 -16.19 10.12 16.65
CA LEU A 31 -17.51 10.33 16.04
C LEU A 31 -17.60 9.80 14.60
N HIS A 32 -16.49 9.81 13.87
CA HIS A 32 -16.45 9.47 12.44
C HIS A 32 -15.76 8.14 12.13
N GLY A 33 -15.38 7.37 13.15
CA GLY A 33 -14.79 6.04 12.97
C GLY A 33 -13.38 6.03 12.38
N LEU A 34 -12.58 7.09 12.61
CA LEU A 34 -11.13 7.08 12.36
C LEU A 34 -10.42 6.39 13.52
N VAL A 35 -10.65 5.07 13.66
CA VAL A 35 -10.24 4.27 14.81
C VAL A 35 -9.57 2.97 14.39
N VAL A 36 -8.75 2.44 15.30
CA VAL A 36 -8.11 1.13 15.25
C VAL A 36 -8.26 0.43 16.59
N GLY A 37 -7.99 -0.88 16.64
CA GLY A 37 -7.81 -1.59 17.89
C GLY A 37 -6.55 -1.14 18.63
N ASP A 38 -6.68 -0.84 19.92
CA ASP A 38 -5.57 -0.47 20.81
C ASP A 38 -4.66 -1.67 21.07
N ARG A 39 -3.35 -1.48 20.91
CA ARG A 39 -2.35 -2.52 21.21
C ARG A 39 -2.31 -2.90 22.69
N ALA A 40 -2.72 -2.00 23.58
CA ALA A 40 -2.80 -2.28 25.01
C ALA A 40 -3.94 -3.25 25.37
N ASP A 41 -4.95 -3.39 24.50
CA ASP A 41 -6.05 -4.32 24.69
C ASP A 41 -5.85 -5.58 23.82
N PRO A 42 -5.72 -6.77 24.43
CA PRO A 42 -5.52 -8.02 23.68
C PRO A 42 -6.74 -8.43 22.83
N GLN A 43 -7.93 -7.94 23.13
CA GLN A 43 -9.16 -8.27 22.39
C GLN A 43 -9.40 -7.35 21.19
N SER A 44 -8.70 -6.22 21.10
CA SER A 44 -8.97 -5.18 20.10
C SER A 44 -8.70 -5.60 18.64
N GLY A 45 -7.93 -6.67 18.45
CA GLY A 45 -7.66 -7.28 17.15
C GLY A 45 -8.68 -8.34 16.72
N THR A 46 -9.55 -8.80 17.63
CA THR A 46 -10.46 -9.93 17.37
C THR A 46 -11.92 -9.59 17.64
N VAL A 47 -12.21 -8.65 18.54
CA VAL A 47 -13.56 -8.25 18.95
C VAL A 47 -13.86 -6.82 18.51
N PRO A 48 -14.71 -6.62 17.49
CA PRO A 48 -15.12 -5.27 17.07
C PRO A 48 -15.82 -4.49 18.19
N GLY A 49 -15.54 -3.19 18.28
CA GLY A 49 -16.17 -2.27 19.24
C GLY A 49 -15.55 -2.23 20.64
N VAL A 50 -14.53 -3.05 20.90
CA VAL A 50 -13.82 -3.11 22.19
C VAL A 50 -12.37 -2.63 21.99
N GLY A 51 -11.81 -1.98 23.02
CA GLY A 51 -10.41 -1.54 23.01
C GLY A 51 -10.09 -0.58 21.87
N LEU A 52 -10.98 0.39 21.60
CA LEU A 52 -10.82 1.33 20.50
C LEU A 52 -9.91 2.51 20.87
N VAL A 53 -9.04 2.88 19.95
CA VAL A 53 -8.27 4.13 20.00
C VAL A 53 -8.32 4.81 18.62
N HIS A 54 -8.21 6.13 18.57
CA HIS A 54 -8.08 6.82 17.29
C HIS A 54 -6.85 6.29 16.53
N ALA A 55 -6.95 6.18 15.21
CA ALA A 55 -5.77 5.87 14.39
C ALA A 55 -4.72 6.99 14.59
N PRO A 56 -3.41 6.72 14.69
CA PRO A 56 -2.41 7.78 14.80
C PRO A 56 -2.44 8.68 13.56
N PHE A 57 -2.44 10.01 13.74
CA PHE A 57 -2.53 10.98 12.64
C PHE A 57 -1.63 12.20 12.84
N SER A 58 -1.23 12.87 11.75
CA SER A 58 -0.67 14.24 11.81
C SER A 58 -1.82 15.23 12.02
N LEU A 59 -1.67 16.25 12.87
CA LEU A 59 -2.76 17.18 13.19
C LEU A 59 -3.15 18.10 12.02
N LEU A 60 -2.20 18.39 11.14
CA LEU A 60 -2.36 19.23 9.95
C LEU A 60 -1.73 18.53 8.73
N PRO A 61 -2.25 18.78 7.52
CA PRO A 61 -1.82 18.09 6.31
C PRO A 61 -0.38 18.42 5.90
N MET A 62 0.31 17.44 5.33
CA MET A 62 1.61 17.64 4.71
C MET A 62 1.51 18.47 3.41
N HIS A 63 2.41 19.42 3.24
CA HIS A 63 2.50 20.24 2.04
C HIS A 63 3.15 19.48 0.88
N LEU A 64 2.55 19.53 -0.31
CA LEU A 64 3.08 18.92 -1.52
C LEU A 64 2.83 19.81 -2.75
N PRO A 65 3.82 20.02 -3.62
CA PRO A 65 3.60 20.69 -4.89
C PRO A 65 2.52 20.02 -5.73
N GLU A 66 1.59 20.81 -6.26
CA GLU A 66 0.49 20.29 -7.07
C GLU A 66 1.00 19.58 -8.34
N SER A 67 2.15 20.01 -8.89
CA SER A 67 2.82 19.35 -10.01
C SER A 67 3.22 17.91 -9.69
N CYS A 68 3.73 17.66 -8.48
CA CYS A 68 4.10 16.32 -8.02
C CYS A 68 2.86 15.46 -7.79
N TRP A 69 1.80 16.03 -7.20
CA TRP A 69 0.52 15.35 -7.05
C TRP A 69 -0.07 14.91 -8.40
N ARG A 70 -0.10 15.80 -9.39
CA ARG A 70 -0.59 15.49 -10.74
C ARG A 70 0.26 14.43 -11.42
N GLN A 71 1.59 14.51 -11.32
CA GLN A 71 2.50 13.48 -11.82
C GLN A 71 2.18 12.10 -11.21
N ALA A 72 1.99 12.03 -9.89
CA ALA A 72 1.66 10.79 -9.19
C ALA A 72 0.31 10.21 -9.66
N CYS A 73 -0.69 11.08 -9.86
CA CYS A 73 -2.01 10.68 -10.35
C CYS A 73 -1.98 10.16 -11.79
N GLU A 74 -1.21 10.79 -12.68
CA GLU A 74 -1.03 10.36 -14.07
C GLU A 74 -0.37 8.98 -14.18
N LEU A 75 0.47 8.61 -13.21
CA LEU A 75 1.16 7.31 -13.18
C LEU A 75 0.24 6.15 -12.80
N ALA A 76 -0.81 6.38 -12.00
CA ALA A 76 -1.67 5.32 -11.50
C ALA A 76 -2.28 4.42 -12.60
N PRO A 77 -2.97 4.95 -13.64
CA PRO A 77 -3.53 4.10 -14.68
C PRO A 77 -2.45 3.43 -15.57
N ILE A 78 -1.25 4.00 -15.63
CA ILE A 78 -0.12 3.40 -16.35
C ILE A 78 0.42 2.20 -15.58
N PHE A 79 0.61 2.34 -14.26
CA PHE A 79 1.03 1.22 -13.40
C PHE A 79 -0.02 0.11 -13.34
N ASN A 80 -1.31 0.44 -13.29
CA ASN A 80 -2.38 -0.55 -13.35
C ASN A 80 -2.26 -1.45 -14.59
N GLU A 81 -2.09 -0.84 -15.78
CA GLU A 81 -1.94 -1.58 -17.03
C GLU A 81 -0.61 -2.34 -17.08
N LEU A 82 0.48 -1.75 -16.57
CA LEU A 82 1.77 -2.45 -16.46
C LEU A 82 1.65 -3.70 -15.59
N VAL A 83 0.98 -3.62 -14.44
CA VAL A 83 0.76 -4.77 -13.56
C VAL A 83 -0.02 -5.87 -14.26
N ASP A 84 -1.13 -5.53 -14.94
CA ASP A 84 -1.91 -6.53 -15.71
C ASP A 84 -1.03 -7.22 -16.75
N ARG A 85 -0.27 -6.45 -17.55
CA ARG A 85 0.54 -7.01 -18.64
C ARG A 85 1.72 -7.85 -18.14
N VAL A 86 2.40 -7.42 -17.09
CA VAL A 86 3.48 -8.22 -16.48
C VAL A 86 2.92 -9.51 -15.88
N SER A 87 1.71 -9.47 -15.31
CA SER A 87 1.07 -10.65 -14.71
C SER A 87 0.73 -11.75 -15.73
N LEU A 88 0.62 -11.40 -17.01
CA LEU A 88 0.35 -12.33 -18.11
C LEU A 88 1.61 -13.03 -18.63
N ASP A 89 2.80 -12.46 -18.38
CA ASP A 89 4.09 -13.04 -18.77
C ASP A 89 4.59 -13.95 -17.64
N GLY A 90 4.00 -15.15 -17.55
CA GLY A 90 4.30 -16.11 -16.50
C GLY A 90 5.77 -16.56 -16.50
N ASP A 91 6.38 -16.69 -17.69
CA ASP A 91 7.80 -17.03 -17.84
C ASP A 91 8.70 -15.92 -17.31
N PHE A 92 8.40 -14.65 -17.61
CA PHE A 92 9.12 -13.52 -17.02
C PHE A 92 9.08 -13.53 -15.50
N LEU A 93 7.92 -13.81 -14.88
CA LEU A 93 7.80 -13.90 -13.43
C LEU A 93 8.61 -15.06 -12.85
N GLN A 94 8.51 -16.26 -13.43
CA GLN A 94 9.26 -17.45 -12.99
C GLN A 94 10.77 -17.26 -13.13
N ASP A 95 11.22 -16.73 -14.26
CA ASP A 95 12.64 -16.53 -14.56
C ASP A 95 13.25 -15.44 -13.67
N SER A 96 12.57 -14.30 -13.54
CA SER A 96 13.03 -13.17 -12.72
C SER A 96 13.19 -13.51 -11.24
N LEU A 97 12.36 -14.42 -10.74
CA LEU A 97 12.35 -14.86 -9.34
C LEU A 97 13.04 -16.22 -9.13
N SER A 98 13.63 -16.81 -10.18
CA SER A 98 14.22 -18.16 -10.14
C SER A 98 15.36 -18.32 -9.13
N LYS A 99 16.22 -17.30 -8.97
CA LYS A 99 17.26 -17.28 -7.94
C LYS A 99 16.67 -17.05 -6.55
N THR A 100 15.75 -16.09 -6.44
CA THR A 100 15.03 -15.78 -5.18
C THR A 100 14.33 -17.00 -4.61
N LYS A 101 13.71 -17.84 -5.47
CA LYS A 101 13.08 -19.10 -5.11
C LYS A 101 13.97 -20.02 -4.27
N LYS A 102 15.29 -20.03 -4.51
CA LYS A 102 16.22 -20.94 -3.83
C LYS A 102 16.57 -20.50 -2.41
N VAL A 103 16.31 -19.24 -2.07
CA VAL A 103 16.80 -18.61 -0.83
C VAL A 103 15.68 -17.95 -0.03
N ASP A 104 14.47 -17.89 -0.57
CA ASP A 104 13.29 -17.37 0.11
C ASP A 104 12.10 -18.33 0.01
N ASP A 105 11.87 -19.12 1.06
CA ASP A 105 10.82 -20.13 1.13
C ASP A 105 9.43 -19.55 0.85
N PHE A 106 9.15 -18.34 1.33
CA PHE A 106 7.86 -17.69 1.12
C PHE A 106 7.60 -17.41 -0.37
N THR A 107 8.55 -16.76 -1.05
CA THR A 107 8.46 -16.53 -2.50
C THR A 107 8.45 -17.86 -3.26
N SER A 108 9.18 -18.89 -2.81
CA SER A 108 9.13 -20.22 -3.44
C SER A 108 7.73 -20.80 -3.45
N ARG A 109 7.02 -20.74 -2.30
CA ARG A 109 5.65 -21.23 -2.17
C ARG A 109 4.67 -20.45 -3.05
N LEU A 110 4.83 -19.13 -3.18
CA LEU A 110 4.04 -18.33 -4.12
C LEU A 110 4.28 -18.75 -5.58
N LEU A 111 5.55 -18.97 -5.97
CA LEU A 111 5.92 -19.45 -7.30
C LEU A 111 5.43 -20.86 -7.60
N GLU A 112 5.35 -21.73 -6.60
CA GLU A 112 4.77 -23.08 -6.72
C GLU A 112 3.29 -23.01 -7.07
N ILE A 113 2.51 -22.16 -6.39
CA ILE A 113 1.10 -21.94 -6.70
C ILE A 113 0.95 -21.36 -8.11
N HIS A 114 1.74 -20.33 -8.45
CA HIS A 114 1.72 -19.73 -9.78
C HIS A 114 2.05 -20.75 -10.88
N ARG A 115 3.06 -21.62 -10.67
CA ARG A 115 3.41 -22.67 -11.62
C ARG A 115 2.28 -23.68 -11.80
N LYS A 116 1.60 -24.09 -10.72
CA LYS A 116 0.40 -24.94 -10.83
C LYS A 116 -0.71 -24.28 -11.65
N MET A 117 -0.88 -22.96 -11.56
CA MET A 117 -1.88 -22.24 -12.35
C MET A 117 -1.50 -22.19 -13.84
N MET A 118 -0.21 -22.07 -14.16
CA MET A 118 0.31 -22.18 -15.52
C MET A 118 0.13 -23.60 -16.08
N GLU A 119 0.44 -24.65 -15.30
CA GLU A 119 0.34 -26.05 -15.73
C GLU A 119 -1.10 -26.45 -16.10
N ILE A 120 -2.11 -25.92 -15.40
CA ILE A 120 -3.52 -26.15 -15.72
C ILE A 120 -4.07 -25.16 -16.78
N ASN A 121 -3.23 -24.27 -17.30
CA ASN A 121 -3.60 -23.17 -18.20
C ASN A 121 -4.84 -22.41 -17.71
N LYS A 122 -4.81 -22.00 -16.44
CA LYS A 122 -5.95 -21.33 -15.80
C LYS A 122 -6.31 -20.05 -16.57
N GLU A 123 -7.49 -20.04 -17.18
CA GLU A 123 -8.03 -18.82 -17.78
C GLU A 123 -8.61 -17.90 -16.70
N GLU A 124 -8.08 -16.68 -16.61
CA GLU A 124 -8.59 -15.60 -15.77
C GLU A 124 -9.14 -14.48 -16.65
N ASN A 125 -10.38 -14.66 -17.11
CA ASN A 125 -11.05 -13.69 -17.96
C ASN A 125 -11.31 -12.37 -17.23
N ILE A 126 -11.76 -12.44 -15.97
CA ILE A 126 -12.00 -11.26 -15.14
C ILE A 126 -10.80 -11.06 -14.22
N ARG A 127 -10.07 -9.96 -14.38
CA ARG A 127 -8.89 -9.62 -13.57
C ARG A 127 -9.10 -8.28 -12.87
N LEU A 128 -8.90 -8.28 -11.56
CA LEU A 128 -9.11 -7.13 -10.70
C LEU A 128 -7.83 -6.80 -9.92
N GLY A 129 -7.38 -5.54 -10.04
CA GLY A 129 -6.26 -4.98 -9.31
C GLY A 129 -6.69 -3.82 -8.43
N LEU A 130 -6.40 -3.90 -7.13
CA LEU A 130 -6.51 -2.78 -6.19
C LEU A 130 -5.13 -2.47 -5.63
N HIS A 131 -4.49 -1.46 -6.21
CA HIS A 131 -3.07 -1.18 -6.03
C HIS A 131 -2.84 0.08 -5.21
N ARG A 132 -1.63 0.20 -4.64
CA ARG A 132 -1.13 1.48 -4.16
C ARG A 132 0.33 1.66 -4.56
N SER A 133 0.60 2.66 -5.39
CA SER A 133 1.95 3.05 -5.76
C SER A 133 2.44 4.13 -4.79
N ASP A 134 3.53 3.87 -4.10
CA ASP A 134 4.04 4.73 -3.03
C ASP A 134 5.26 5.54 -3.51
N TYR A 135 5.36 6.81 -3.12
CA TYR A 135 6.32 7.78 -3.63
C TYR A 135 6.89 8.67 -2.52
N MET A 136 8.13 9.11 -2.72
CA MET A 136 8.74 10.20 -1.96
C MET A 136 9.27 11.28 -2.91
N LEU A 137 9.16 12.54 -2.50
CA LEU A 137 9.77 13.66 -3.23
C LEU A 137 11.21 13.83 -2.75
N ASP A 138 12.17 13.50 -3.61
CA ASP A 138 13.59 13.65 -3.30
C ASP A 138 13.99 15.13 -3.24
N SER A 139 14.65 15.54 -2.16
CA SER A 139 14.95 16.97 -1.94
C SER A 139 16.11 17.50 -2.78
N GLU A 140 17.05 16.64 -3.16
CA GLU A 140 18.21 17.03 -3.96
C GLU A 140 17.82 17.22 -5.43
N THR A 141 17.09 16.24 -5.99
CA THR A 141 16.71 16.25 -7.41
C THR A 141 15.37 16.91 -7.69
N GLY A 142 14.54 17.14 -6.66
CA GLY A 142 13.15 17.59 -6.81
C GLY A 142 12.25 16.60 -7.55
N SER A 143 12.67 15.33 -7.66
CA SER A 143 11.97 14.30 -8.42
C SER A 143 11.06 13.47 -7.51
N LEU A 144 9.86 13.17 -8.01
CA LEU A 144 8.96 12.22 -7.37
C LEU A 144 9.39 10.79 -7.73
N LEU A 145 9.92 10.06 -6.75
CA LEU A 145 10.49 8.73 -6.93
C LEU A 145 9.63 7.68 -6.24
N GLN A 146 9.34 6.58 -6.94
CA GLN A 146 8.56 5.45 -6.46
C GLN A 146 9.37 4.65 -5.44
N ILE A 147 8.77 4.42 -4.27
CA ILE A 147 9.29 3.60 -3.19
C ILE A 147 9.02 2.13 -3.45
N GLU A 148 7.76 1.81 -3.77
CA GLU A 148 7.27 0.46 -4.03
C GLU A 148 5.89 0.50 -4.71
N LEU A 149 5.46 -0.65 -5.24
CA LEU A 149 4.11 -0.85 -5.77
C LEU A 149 3.43 -1.99 -5.02
N ASN A 150 2.41 -1.65 -4.23
CA ASN A 150 1.64 -2.62 -3.45
C ASN A 150 0.55 -3.21 -4.33
N THR A 151 0.65 -4.50 -4.66
CA THR A 151 -0.35 -5.21 -5.47
C THR A 151 -1.29 -6.10 -4.65
N ILE A 152 -0.95 -6.37 -3.39
CA ILE A 152 -1.76 -7.15 -2.44
C ILE A 152 -2.05 -6.34 -1.17
N SER A 153 -3.26 -6.49 -0.62
CA SER A 153 -3.66 -5.91 0.68
C SER A 153 -3.30 -4.43 0.85
N ALA A 154 -3.53 -3.63 -0.20
CA ALA A 154 -3.29 -2.18 -0.16
C ALA A 154 -4.19 -1.51 0.89
N SER A 155 -3.63 -1.35 2.09
CA SER A 155 -4.35 -0.87 3.28
C SER A 155 -4.61 0.63 3.24
N PHE A 156 -5.54 1.07 4.12
CA PHE A 156 -5.93 2.45 4.39
C PHE A 156 -6.82 3.20 3.37
N PRO A 157 -7.51 2.58 2.38
CA PRO A 157 -8.45 3.34 1.55
C PRO A 157 -9.64 3.87 2.36
N GLY A 158 -10.04 3.19 3.45
CA GLY A 158 -11.05 3.63 4.40
C GLY A 158 -10.55 4.79 5.25
N LEU A 159 -9.56 4.51 6.11
CA LEU A 159 -9.09 5.50 7.08
C LEU A 159 -8.41 6.72 6.43
N GLY A 160 -7.68 6.53 5.32
CA GLY A 160 -7.05 7.63 4.59
C GLY A 160 -8.06 8.65 4.05
N SER A 161 -9.25 8.20 3.65
CA SER A 161 -10.34 9.09 3.21
C SER A 161 -10.85 9.96 4.36
N LEU A 162 -10.95 9.39 5.57
CA LEU A 162 -11.39 10.12 6.77
C LEU A 162 -10.36 11.16 7.22
N VAL A 163 -9.07 10.91 7.06
CA VAL A 163 -8.01 11.87 7.44
C VAL A 163 -8.08 13.13 6.57
N SER A 164 -8.40 13.00 5.29
CA SER A 164 -8.67 14.16 4.41
C SER A 164 -9.83 15.01 4.93
N GLU A 165 -10.92 14.39 5.38
CA GLU A 165 -12.09 15.09 5.92
C GLU A 165 -11.84 15.67 7.32
N LEU A 166 -11.04 15.00 8.16
CA LEU A 166 -10.56 15.55 9.43
C LEU A 166 -9.79 16.85 9.20
N HIS A 167 -8.80 16.83 8.30
CA HIS A 167 -7.99 18.02 8.00
C HIS A 167 -8.83 19.14 7.38
N ARG A 168 -9.81 18.84 6.53
CA ARG A 168 -10.75 19.84 6.03
C ARG A 168 -11.57 20.48 7.15
N THR A 169 -12.06 19.66 8.08
CA THR A 169 -12.82 20.13 9.25
C THR A 169 -11.96 21.05 10.13
N LEU A 170 -10.74 20.62 10.47
CA LEU A 170 -9.82 21.41 11.28
C LEU A 170 -9.43 22.73 10.59
N ILE A 171 -9.13 22.71 9.28
CA ILE A 171 -8.78 23.94 8.55
C ILE A 171 -10.00 24.87 8.41
N ASN A 172 -11.22 24.35 8.25
CA ASN A 172 -12.41 25.20 8.23
C ASN A 172 -12.61 25.96 9.56
N GLN A 173 -12.27 25.32 10.69
CA GLN A 173 -12.43 25.90 12.02
C GLN A 173 -11.24 26.80 12.41
N TYR A 174 -10.01 26.35 12.16
CA TYR A 174 -8.77 26.96 12.66
C TYR A 174 -7.89 27.57 11.57
N GLY A 175 -8.20 27.38 10.29
CA GLY A 175 -7.32 27.71 9.16
C GLY A 175 -6.91 29.18 9.07
N LYS A 176 -7.73 30.11 9.58
CA LYS A 176 -7.37 31.54 9.67
C LYS A 176 -6.14 31.80 10.55
N LEU A 177 -5.91 30.97 11.58
CA LEU A 177 -4.75 31.08 12.46
C LEU A 177 -3.44 30.68 11.76
N PHE A 178 -3.54 29.83 10.73
CA PHE A 178 -2.41 29.22 10.02
C PHE A 178 -2.31 29.65 8.55
N CYS A 179 -3.19 30.55 8.09
CA CYS A 179 -3.31 30.95 6.68
C CYS A 179 -3.55 29.76 5.73
N LEU A 180 -4.36 28.79 6.16
CA LEU A 180 -4.69 27.59 5.39
C LEU A 180 -6.10 27.67 4.78
N ASP A 181 -6.25 27.14 3.56
CA ASP A 181 -7.55 26.98 2.88
C ASP A 181 -7.85 25.49 2.68
N SER A 182 -9.00 25.02 3.19
CA SER A 182 -9.41 23.61 3.11
C SER A 182 -9.61 23.13 1.67
N LYS A 183 -9.81 24.04 0.70
CA LYS A 183 -9.90 23.72 -0.73
C LYS A 183 -8.59 23.21 -1.31
N ARG A 184 -7.45 23.45 -0.64
CA ARG A 184 -6.13 22.92 -1.03
C ARG A 184 -5.95 21.45 -0.66
N ILE A 185 -6.85 20.86 0.13
CA ILE A 185 -6.86 19.42 0.39
C ILE A 185 -7.63 18.72 -0.74
N PRO A 186 -6.98 17.86 -1.56
CA PRO A 186 -7.66 17.15 -2.63
C PRO A 186 -8.68 16.16 -2.06
N GLY A 187 -9.79 15.97 -2.78
CA GLY A 187 -10.81 15.00 -2.40
C GLY A 187 -10.24 13.57 -2.37
N ASN A 188 -10.71 12.76 -1.42
CA ASN A 188 -10.24 11.39 -1.27
C ASN A 188 -11.42 10.42 -1.20
N ALA A 189 -11.64 9.67 -2.28
CA ALA A 189 -12.75 8.75 -2.44
C ALA A 189 -12.27 7.28 -2.48
N ALA A 190 -11.13 6.98 -1.85
CA ALA A 190 -10.44 5.71 -2.03
C ALA A 190 -11.28 4.50 -1.62
N SER A 191 -11.93 4.56 -0.46
CA SER A 191 -12.79 3.46 0.01
C SER A 191 -13.97 3.20 -0.93
N SER A 192 -14.70 4.24 -1.34
CA SER A 192 -15.84 4.10 -2.24
C SER A 192 -15.44 3.65 -3.65
N ARG A 193 -14.29 4.11 -4.16
CA ARG A 193 -13.77 3.69 -5.47
C ARG A 193 -13.31 2.23 -5.49
N PHE A 194 -12.68 1.78 -4.41
CA PHE A 194 -12.33 0.36 -4.25
C PHE A 194 -13.58 -0.51 -4.11
N ALA A 195 -14.60 -0.06 -3.36
CA ALA A 195 -15.89 -0.74 -3.29
C ALA A 195 -16.59 -0.81 -4.66
N GLU A 196 -16.54 0.27 -5.44
CA GLU A 196 -17.06 0.31 -6.82
C GLU A 196 -16.36 -0.72 -7.72
N ALA A 197 -15.03 -0.80 -7.67
CA ALA A 197 -14.25 -1.77 -8.44
C ALA A 197 -14.59 -3.22 -8.08
N LEU A 198 -14.68 -3.52 -6.77
CA LEU A 198 -15.10 -4.82 -6.26
C LEU A 198 -16.53 -5.16 -6.69
N ALA A 199 -17.46 -4.19 -6.64
CA ALA A 199 -18.83 -4.38 -7.08
C ALA A 199 -18.94 -4.64 -8.59
N ARG A 200 -18.20 -3.89 -9.41
CA ARG A 200 -18.14 -4.14 -10.87
C ARG A 200 -17.61 -5.53 -11.17
N ALA A 201 -16.54 -5.96 -10.51
CA ALA A 201 -16.00 -7.31 -10.69
C ALA A 201 -17.00 -8.41 -10.27
N TRP A 202 -17.73 -8.18 -9.18
CA TRP A 202 -18.82 -9.06 -8.74
C TRP A 202 -19.95 -9.16 -9.79
N HIS A 203 -20.34 -8.04 -10.40
CA HIS A 203 -21.34 -8.03 -11.49
C HIS A 203 -20.85 -8.75 -12.74
N GLU A 204 -19.57 -8.61 -13.11
CA GLU A 204 -18.98 -9.33 -14.24
C GLU A 204 -18.95 -10.85 -14.02
N PHE A 205 -18.84 -11.31 -12.77
CA PHE A 205 -18.97 -12.73 -12.42
C PHE A 205 -20.40 -13.26 -12.64
N ASN A 206 -21.40 -12.38 -12.57
CA ASN A 206 -22.79 -12.62 -12.97
C ASN A 206 -23.51 -13.76 -12.21
N VAL A 207 -23.38 -13.78 -10.88
CA VAL A 207 -24.13 -14.67 -9.98
C VAL A 207 -24.70 -13.87 -8.81
N ASP A 208 -25.98 -13.53 -8.87
CA ASP A 208 -26.64 -12.60 -7.95
C ASP A 208 -26.62 -13.02 -6.47
N SER A 209 -26.56 -14.33 -6.20
CA SER A 209 -26.51 -14.87 -4.84
C SER A 209 -25.09 -14.97 -4.26
N ALA A 210 -24.06 -14.71 -5.07
CA ALA A 210 -22.68 -14.87 -4.65
C ALA A 210 -22.23 -13.76 -3.69
N VAL A 211 -21.27 -14.07 -2.83
CA VAL A 211 -20.68 -13.13 -1.87
C VAL A 211 -19.26 -12.74 -2.26
N ILE A 212 -18.81 -11.61 -1.74
CA ILE A 212 -17.39 -11.24 -1.73
C ILE A 212 -16.78 -11.77 -0.43
N MET A 213 -15.74 -12.59 -0.52
CA MET A 213 -14.98 -13.06 0.64
C MET A 213 -13.73 -12.21 0.83
N MET A 214 -13.58 -11.60 2.01
CA MET A 214 -12.34 -10.96 2.43
C MET A 214 -11.47 -11.95 3.21
N ILE A 215 -10.25 -12.20 2.73
CA ILE A 215 -9.25 -12.98 3.47
C ILE A 215 -8.56 -12.07 4.48
N VAL A 216 -8.63 -12.39 5.77
CA VAL A 216 -8.17 -11.52 6.86
C VAL A 216 -7.19 -12.24 7.79
N GLN A 217 -6.39 -11.48 8.53
CA GLN A 217 -5.55 -12.03 9.60
C GLN A 217 -6.42 -12.44 10.80
N PRO A 218 -6.01 -13.45 11.59
CA PRO A 218 -6.72 -13.82 12.82
C PRO A 218 -6.82 -12.68 13.84
N GLU A 219 -5.76 -11.87 13.96
CA GLU A 219 -5.74 -10.63 14.74
C GLU A 219 -5.56 -9.43 13.81
N GLU A 220 -6.57 -8.57 13.72
CA GLU A 220 -6.61 -7.47 12.77
C GLU A 220 -7.05 -6.17 13.45
N ARG A 221 -6.10 -5.44 14.04
CA ARG A 221 -6.37 -4.15 14.71
C ARG A 221 -6.81 -3.07 13.72
N ASN A 222 -6.51 -3.22 12.43
CA ASN A 222 -6.95 -2.31 11.37
C ASN A 222 -8.27 -2.79 10.71
N MET A 223 -9.06 -3.65 11.37
CA MET A 223 -10.29 -4.21 10.81
C MET A 223 -11.31 -3.12 10.40
N TYR A 224 -11.30 -1.97 11.05
CA TYR A 224 -12.23 -0.88 10.75
C TYR A 224 -12.02 -0.28 9.36
N ASP A 225 -10.77 -0.26 8.85
CA ASP A 225 -10.48 0.09 7.45
C ASP A 225 -11.17 -0.87 6.47
N GLN A 226 -11.26 -2.15 6.83
CA GLN A 226 -11.94 -3.19 6.04
C GLN A 226 -13.46 -3.08 6.19
N TYR A 227 -13.96 -2.77 7.39
CA TYR A 227 -15.39 -2.53 7.60
C TYR A 227 -15.91 -1.31 6.84
N TRP A 228 -15.10 -0.28 6.61
CA TRP A 228 -15.47 0.84 5.73
C TRP A 228 -15.74 0.39 4.29
N LEU A 229 -14.89 -0.49 3.74
CA LEU A 229 -15.12 -1.10 2.42
C LEU A 229 -16.37 -1.97 2.41
N ALA A 230 -16.55 -2.82 3.42
CA ALA A 230 -17.74 -3.67 3.56
C ALA A 230 -19.04 -2.86 3.67
N LYS A 231 -19.00 -1.73 4.38
CA LYS A 231 -20.10 -0.77 4.49
C LYS A 231 -20.48 -0.23 3.11
N HIS A 232 -19.53 0.28 2.34
CA HIS A 232 -19.79 0.79 0.99
C HIS A 232 -20.34 -0.29 0.04
N LEU A 233 -19.78 -1.49 0.08
CA LEU A 233 -20.31 -2.63 -0.68
C LEU A 233 -21.76 -2.94 -0.32
N LYS A 234 -22.11 -2.92 0.97
CA LYS A 234 -23.46 -3.21 1.41
C LYS A 234 -24.45 -2.08 1.13
N GLU A 235 -24.12 -0.86 1.53
CA GLU A 235 -25.02 0.29 1.47
C GLU A 235 -25.17 0.86 0.06
N SER A 236 -24.09 0.89 -0.73
CA SER A 236 -24.10 1.49 -2.07
C SER A 236 -24.36 0.48 -3.19
N HIS A 237 -24.04 -0.80 -2.98
CA HIS A 237 -24.16 -1.84 -4.01
C HIS A 237 -25.04 -3.04 -3.62
N GLY A 238 -25.50 -3.13 -2.36
CA GLY A 238 -26.30 -4.26 -1.90
C GLY A 238 -25.54 -5.58 -1.75
N ILE A 239 -24.22 -5.58 -1.94
CA ILE A 239 -23.38 -6.78 -1.99
C ILE A 239 -23.02 -7.24 -0.58
N THR A 240 -23.15 -8.55 -0.35
CA THR A 240 -22.80 -9.16 0.93
C THR A 240 -21.33 -9.53 0.96
N THR A 241 -20.68 -9.21 2.08
CA THR A 241 -19.29 -9.56 2.36
C THR A 241 -19.22 -10.58 3.50
N ILE A 242 -18.31 -11.53 3.38
CA ILE A 242 -17.91 -12.43 4.47
C ILE A 242 -16.42 -12.26 4.74
N ARG A 243 -15.99 -12.51 5.98
CA ARG A 243 -14.58 -12.41 6.40
C ARG A 243 -14.14 -13.79 6.85
N LYS A 244 -13.01 -14.27 6.34
CA LYS A 244 -12.43 -15.57 6.69
C LYS A 244 -10.92 -15.48 6.76
N THR A 245 -10.33 -16.16 7.73
CA THR A 245 -8.90 -16.48 7.75
C THR A 245 -8.60 -17.58 6.74
N LEU A 246 -7.33 -17.75 6.36
CA LEU A 246 -6.93 -18.86 5.48
C LEU A 246 -7.21 -20.23 6.12
N SER A 247 -7.02 -20.37 7.44
CA SER A 247 -7.31 -21.62 8.15
C SER A 247 -8.81 -21.97 8.12
N GLU A 248 -9.70 -20.97 8.25
CA GLU A 248 -11.15 -21.20 8.12
C GLU A 248 -11.55 -21.54 6.67
N VAL A 249 -10.88 -20.96 5.67
CA VAL A 249 -11.11 -21.33 4.26
C VAL A 249 -10.75 -22.79 4.03
N GLU A 250 -9.67 -23.29 4.61
CA GLU A 250 -9.36 -24.73 4.52
C GLU A 250 -10.40 -25.59 5.27
N ALA A 251 -10.83 -25.17 6.46
CA ALA A 251 -11.77 -25.95 7.25
C ALA A 251 -13.17 -26.05 6.63
N GLU A 252 -13.61 -25.00 5.93
CA GLU A 252 -15.01 -24.84 5.50
C GLU A 252 -15.18 -24.79 3.97
N GLY A 253 -14.08 -24.62 3.24
CA GLY A 253 -14.10 -24.33 1.82
C GLY A 253 -13.95 -25.56 0.93
N HIS A 254 -14.60 -25.52 -0.22
CA HIS A 254 -14.40 -26.49 -1.29
C HIS A 254 -14.70 -25.89 -2.66
N VAL A 255 -14.17 -26.52 -3.69
CA VAL A 255 -14.41 -26.14 -5.09
C VAL A 255 -15.28 -27.20 -5.75
N LEU A 256 -16.39 -26.78 -6.36
CA LEU A 256 -17.28 -27.65 -7.12
C LEU A 256 -16.64 -28.11 -8.44
N PRO A 257 -17.16 -29.15 -9.11
CA PRO A 257 -16.61 -29.63 -10.38
C PRO A 257 -16.56 -28.59 -11.51
N ASP A 258 -17.42 -27.56 -11.45
CA ASP A 258 -17.44 -26.43 -12.39
C ASP A 258 -16.43 -25.31 -12.03
N GLY A 259 -15.66 -25.49 -10.96
CA GLY A 259 -14.68 -24.53 -10.46
C GLY A 259 -15.22 -23.53 -9.43
N THR A 260 -16.51 -23.56 -9.10
CA THR A 260 -17.13 -22.61 -8.16
C THR A 260 -16.60 -22.81 -6.74
N LEU A 261 -16.13 -21.73 -6.11
CA LEU A 261 -15.74 -21.74 -4.69
C LEU A 261 -16.98 -21.63 -3.80
N ILE A 262 -17.13 -22.58 -2.88
CA ILE A 262 -18.16 -22.59 -1.85
C ILE A 262 -17.50 -22.49 -0.49
N ILE A 263 -17.98 -21.55 0.34
CA ILE A 263 -17.60 -21.40 1.75
C ILE A 263 -18.87 -21.33 2.59
N ASP A 264 -19.02 -22.18 3.60
CA ASP A 264 -20.20 -22.19 4.49
C ASP A 264 -21.54 -22.20 3.70
N GLY A 265 -21.61 -23.03 2.65
CA GLY A 265 -22.78 -23.16 1.77
C GLY A 265 -23.07 -21.96 0.86
N ARG A 266 -22.17 -20.97 0.77
CA ARG A 266 -22.33 -19.77 -0.06
C ARG A 266 -21.36 -19.77 -1.22
N THR A 267 -21.84 -19.41 -2.39
CA THR A 267 -21.01 -19.16 -3.57
C THR A 267 -20.16 -17.92 -3.37
N VAL A 268 -18.85 -18.03 -3.58
CA VAL A 268 -17.92 -16.91 -3.57
C VAL A 268 -17.57 -16.54 -5.00
N SER A 269 -17.94 -15.33 -5.43
CA SER A 269 -17.61 -14.81 -6.76
C SER A 269 -16.29 -14.05 -6.79
N LEU A 270 -15.87 -13.50 -5.65
CA LEU A 270 -14.67 -12.69 -5.53
C LEU A 270 -13.98 -12.92 -4.19
N VAL A 271 -12.67 -13.08 -4.22
CA VAL A 271 -11.80 -13.16 -3.04
C VAL A 271 -10.90 -11.93 -2.98
N TYR A 272 -11.09 -11.10 -1.95
CA TYR A 272 -10.32 -9.89 -1.70
C TYR A 272 -9.32 -10.13 -0.56
N PHE A 273 -8.03 -10.09 -0.87
CA PHE A 273 -6.98 -10.35 0.12
C PHE A 273 -6.68 -9.11 0.96
N ARG A 274 -6.92 -9.24 2.27
CA ARG A 274 -6.42 -8.36 3.33
C ARG A 274 -5.36 -9.05 4.22
N ALA A 275 -4.92 -10.25 3.83
CA ALA A 275 -3.87 -11.06 4.43
C ALA A 275 -3.18 -11.91 3.34
N GLY A 276 -2.28 -12.79 3.72
CA GLY A 276 -1.56 -13.71 2.83
C GLY A 276 -0.34 -13.09 2.15
N TYR A 277 0.13 -11.92 2.61
CA TYR A 277 1.29 -11.19 2.07
C TYR A 277 2.55 -11.33 2.95
N THR A 278 2.44 -12.01 4.09
CA THR A 278 3.55 -12.28 5.01
C THR A 278 3.61 -13.78 5.34
N PRO A 279 4.81 -14.35 5.58
CA PRO A 279 4.95 -15.73 6.03
C PRO A 279 4.17 -16.02 7.32
N ASN A 280 3.95 -15.01 8.17
CA ASN A 280 3.21 -15.16 9.43
C ASN A 280 1.73 -15.53 9.23
N ASP A 281 1.17 -15.28 8.04
CA ASP A 281 -0.19 -15.69 7.68
C ASP A 281 -0.27 -17.17 7.27
N TYR A 282 0.87 -17.87 7.25
CA TYR A 282 1.01 -19.28 6.85
C TYR A 282 1.70 -20.12 7.94
N PRO A 283 1.13 -20.22 9.16
CA PRO A 283 1.73 -20.99 10.25
C PRO A 283 1.76 -22.51 9.97
N SER A 284 0.96 -23.00 9.02
CA SER A 284 0.89 -24.41 8.66
C SER A 284 0.63 -24.62 7.16
N GLU A 285 0.55 -25.88 6.72
CA GLU A 285 0.15 -26.22 5.35
C GLU A 285 -1.33 -25.92 5.07
N ALA A 286 -2.17 -25.78 6.09
CA ALA A 286 -3.59 -25.48 5.92
C ALA A 286 -3.79 -24.16 5.16
N GLU A 287 -3.00 -23.13 5.49
CA GLU A 287 -3.12 -21.82 4.86
C GLU A 287 -2.60 -21.82 3.41
N TRP A 288 -1.56 -22.61 3.13
CA TRP A 288 -1.07 -22.82 1.77
C TRP A 288 -2.07 -23.59 0.91
N ASN A 289 -2.71 -24.62 1.48
CA ASN A 289 -3.77 -25.38 0.82
C ASN A 289 -4.98 -24.48 0.52
N ALA A 290 -5.42 -23.67 1.48
CA ALA A 290 -6.48 -22.69 1.29
C ALA A 290 -6.13 -21.68 0.19
N ARG A 291 -4.90 -21.16 0.17
CA ARG A 291 -4.45 -20.23 -0.87
C ARG A 291 -4.49 -20.90 -2.25
N LEU A 292 -4.01 -22.13 -2.38
CA LEU A 292 -4.07 -22.88 -3.63
C LEU A 292 -5.52 -23.17 -4.07
N LEU A 293 -6.39 -23.58 -3.15
CA LEU A 293 -7.82 -23.83 -3.39
C LEU A 293 -8.51 -22.59 -3.97
N ILE A 294 -8.25 -21.41 -3.37
CA ILE A 294 -8.75 -20.13 -3.85
C ILE A 294 -8.29 -19.86 -5.28
N GLU A 295 -6.99 -19.98 -5.57
CA GLU A 295 -6.43 -19.68 -6.89
C GLU A 295 -6.99 -20.62 -7.99
N GLN A 296 -7.18 -21.91 -7.65
CA GLN A 296 -7.79 -22.90 -8.54
C GLN A 296 -9.25 -22.61 -8.89
N SER A 297 -9.99 -21.95 -7.98
CA SER A 297 -11.41 -21.66 -8.18
C SER A 297 -11.69 -20.67 -9.32
N SER A 298 -12.94 -20.58 -9.75
CA SER A 298 -13.43 -19.63 -10.75
C SER A 298 -13.57 -18.21 -10.19
N ALA A 299 -13.57 -18.03 -8.87
CA ALA A 299 -13.70 -16.72 -8.24
C ALA A 299 -12.65 -15.73 -8.77
N VAL A 300 -13.03 -14.46 -8.86
CA VAL A 300 -12.10 -13.37 -9.17
C VAL A 300 -11.20 -13.16 -7.96
N LYS A 301 -9.88 -13.20 -8.12
CA LYS A 301 -8.95 -12.89 -7.03
C LYS A 301 -8.53 -11.44 -7.11
N CYS A 302 -8.42 -10.79 -5.96
CA CYS A 302 -7.91 -9.44 -5.81
C CYS A 302 -6.84 -9.40 -4.70
N PRO A 303 -5.55 -9.57 -5.05
CA PRO A 303 -5.03 -9.95 -6.37
C PRO A 303 -5.01 -11.47 -6.61
N SER A 304 -4.88 -11.89 -7.86
CA SER A 304 -4.42 -13.25 -8.21
C SER A 304 -2.96 -13.49 -7.81
N ILE A 305 -2.51 -14.75 -7.85
CA ILE A 305 -1.12 -15.08 -7.53
C ILE A 305 -0.11 -14.38 -8.45
N SER A 306 -0.41 -14.20 -9.74
CA SER A 306 0.48 -13.49 -10.67
C SER A 306 0.61 -12.01 -10.31
N TYR A 307 -0.52 -11.34 -10.05
CA TYR A 307 -0.53 -9.96 -9.56
C TYR A 307 0.23 -9.79 -8.24
N HIS A 308 0.12 -10.75 -7.32
CA HIS A 308 0.92 -10.74 -6.09
C HIS A 308 2.42 -10.80 -6.41
N LEU A 309 2.87 -11.72 -7.28
CA LEU A 309 4.29 -11.82 -7.66
C LEU A 309 4.82 -10.54 -8.34
N VAL A 310 3.99 -9.85 -9.13
CA VAL A 310 4.35 -8.56 -9.75
C VAL A 310 4.72 -7.50 -8.70
N GLY A 311 4.09 -7.52 -7.52
CA GLY A 311 4.37 -6.57 -6.45
C GLY A 311 5.70 -6.79 -5.72
N THR A 312 6.40 -7.91 -5.99
CA THR A 312 7.68 -8.19 -5.34
C THR A 312 8.73 -7.13 -5.70
N LYS A 313 9.59 -6.82 -4.73
CA LYS A 313 10.68 -5.85 -4.91
C LYS A 313 11.63 -6.29 -6.03
N LYS A 314 11.82 -7.60 -6.20
CA LYS A 314 12.61 -8.16 -7.30
C LYS A 314 12.00 -7.83 -8.67
N ILE A 315 10.69 -7.95 -8.87
CA ILE A 315 10.06 -7.57 -10.14
C ILE A 315 10.15 -6.05 -10.37
N GLN A 316 9.95 -5.23 -9.33
CA GLN A 316 10.18 -3.78 -9.43
C GLN A 316 11.61 -3.46 -9.93
N GLN A 317 12.62 -4.15 -9.40
CA GLN A 317 14.01 -3.99 -9.82
C GLN A 317 14.26 -4.48 -11.25
N GLU A 318 13.68 -5.62 -11.66
CA GLU A 318 13.80 -6.15 -13.02
C GLU A 318 13.15 -5.22 -14.05
N LEU A 319 11.99 -4.63 -13.73
CA LEU A 319 11.31 -3.64 -14.58
C LEU A 319 12.13 -2.35 -14.76
N ALA A 320 13.02 -2.03 -13.83
CA ALA A 320 13.91 -0.87 -13.94
C ALA A 320 15.12 -1.10 -14.86
N LYS A 321 15.35 -2.33 -15.34
CA LYS A 321 16.44 -2.61 -16.30
C LYS A 321 16.13 -2.00 -17.68
N PRO A 322 17.16 -1.58 -18.43
CA PRO A 322 16.98 -1.06 -19.78
C PRO A 322 16.20 -2.02 -20.68
N ASN A 323 15.26 -1.48 -21.47
CA ASN A 323 14.46 -2.19 -22.47
C ASN A 323 13.42 -3.20 -21.91
N ILE A 324 13.26 -3.35 -20.60
CA ILE A 324 12.30 -4.30 -20.02
C ILE A 324 10.87 -3.74 -20.08
N LEU A 325 10.66 -2.45 -19.80
CA LEU A 325 9.33 -1.84 -19.86
C LEU A 325 8.72 -1.92 -21.26
N GLU A 326 9.55 -1.81 -22.30
CA GLU A 326 9.18 -1.89 -23.71
C GLU A 326 8.61 -3.26 -24.12
N ARG A 327 8.86 -4.31 -23.33
CA ARG A 327 8.19 -5.61 -23.52
C ARG A 327 6.71 -5.56 -23.16
N PHE A 328 6.33 -4.69 -22.23
CA PHE A 328 5.00 -4.64 -21.64
C PHE A 328 4.21 -3.42 -22.10
N LEU A 329 4.88 -2.31 -22.39
CA LEU A 329 4.24 -1.05 -22.81
C LEU A 329 4.75 -0.63 -24.18
N GLU A 330 3.82 -0.18 -25.04
CA GLU A 330 4.15 0.31 -26.39
C GLU A 330 4.29 1.84 -26.41
N ASN A 331 3.56 2.52 -25.52
CA ASN A 331 3.52 3.97 -25.49
C ASN A 331 4.80 4.54 -24.87
N LYS A 332 5.67 5.11 -25.72
CA LYS A 332 6.95 5.71 -25.31
C LYS A 332 6.82 6.84 -24.30
N GLU A 333 5.72 7.60 -24.33
CA GLU A 333 5.46 8.65 -23.34
C GLU A 333 5.18 8.05 -21.96
N GLN A 334 4.39 6.97 -21.92
CA GLN A 334 4.10 6.25 -20.68
C GLN A 334 5.35 5.59 -20.09
N ILE A 335 6.17 4.97 -20.94
CA ILE A 335 7.48 4.42 -20.53
C ILE A 335 8.35 5.54 -19.94
N ALA A 336 8.47 6.68 -20.62
CA ALA A 336 9.25 7.81 -20.12
C ALA A 336 8.74 8.33 -18.76
N LYS A 337 7.42 8.37 -18.56
CA LYS A 337 6.81 8.75 -17.26
C LYS A 337 7.18 7.76 -16.15
N ILE A 338 7.11 6.46 -16.41
CA ILE A 338 7.52 5.43 -15.44
C ILE A 338 9.03 5.53 -15.15
N CYS A 339 9.87 5.59 -16.17
CA CYS A 339 11.32 5.71 -16.00
C CYS A 339 11.69 6.93 -15.15
N LYS A 340 10.99 8.06 -15.34
CA LYS A 340 11.23 9.28 -14.56
C LYS A 340 10.94 9.12 -13.06
N CYS A 341 10.07 8.20 -12.66
CA CYS A 341 9.76 7.95 -11.26
C CYS A 341 10.57 6.79 -10.65
N PHE A 342 11.38 6.07 -11.42
CA PHE A 342 12.25 5.05 -10.84
C PHE A 342 13.46 5.70 -10.15
N ALA A 343 13.62 5.38 -8.87
CA ALA A 343 14.89 5.52 -8.18
C ALA A 343 15.90 4.49 -8.70
N GLY A 344 17.17 4.65 -8.35
CA GLY A 344 18.17 3.62 -8.62
C GLY A 344 17.78 2.27 -7.99
N LEU A 345 17.70 1.22 -8.81
CA LEU A 345 17.27 -0.12 -8.43
C LEU A 345 18.24 -1.14 -9.03
N TRP A 346 18.87 -1.95 -8.18
CA TRP A 346 19.95 -2.84 -8.59
C TRP A 346 19.78 -4.25 -8.03
N SER A 347 20.13 -5.24 -8.85
CA SER A 347 20.37 -6.61 -8.39
C SER A 347 21.71 -6.65 -7.64
N LEU A 348 21.83 -7.52 -6.65
CA LEU A 348 23.09 -7.74 -5.95
C LEU A 348 24.14 -8.54 -6.76
N ASP A 349 23.79 -8.94 -7.99
CA ASP A 349 24.75 -9.47 -8.97
C ASP A 349 25.66 -8.36 -9.56
N ASP A 350 25.36 -7.07 -9.32
CA ASP A 350 26.20 -5.94 -9.73
C ASP A 350 27.28 -5.66 -8.67
N GLU A 351 28.46 -6.23 -8.87
CA GLU A 351 29.58 -6.15 -7.91
C GLU A 351 30.04 -4.71 -7.62
N GLU A 352 29.99 -3.82 -8.62
CA GLU A 352 30.40 -2.42 -8.46
C GLU A 352 29.43 -1.66 -7.57
N ILE A 353 28.12 -1.89 -7.76
CA ILE A 353 27.09 -1.30 -6.91
C ILE A 353 27.16 -1.87 -5.49
N VAL A 354 27.37 -3.18 -5.32
CA VAL A 354 27.55 -3.78 -3.99
C VAL A 354 28.76 -3.17 -3.27
N LYS A 355 29.88 -2.98 -3.96
CA LYS A 355 31.07 -2.32 -3.40
C LYS A 355 30.78 -0.88 -3.01
N SER A 356 30.06 -0.13 -3.84
CA SER A 356 29.63 1.23 -3.55
C SER A 356 28.74 1.29 -2.29
N ALA A 357 27.81 0.34 -2.15
CA ALA A 357 26.91 0.24 -1.01
C ALA A 357 27.61 -0.14 0.29
N ILE A 358 28.64 -0.99 0.22
CA ILE A 358 29.51 -1.29 1.36
C ILE A 358 30.27 -0.02 1.79
N GLN A 359 30.76 0.77 0.84
CA GLN A 359 31.51 1.99 1.13
C GLN A 359 30.62 3.11 1.70
N ASN A 360 29.44 3.34 1.11
CA ASN A 360 28.53 4.46 1.42
C ASN A 360 27.12 3.94 1.77
N PRO A 361 26.97 3.13 2.83
CA PRO A 361 25.74 2.39 3.10
C PRO A 361 24.55 3.28 3.45
N GLU A 362 24.78 4.51 3.89
CA GLU A 362 23.74 5.51 4.16
C GLU A 362 22.97 5.94 2.91
N LEU A 363 23.54 5.77 1.71
CA LEU A 363 22.91 6.14 0.44
C LEU A 363 22.01 5.05 -0.14
N PHE A 364 21.91 3.89 0.52
CA PHE A 364 21.18 2.73 0.03
C PHE A 364 20.20 2.19 1.06
N VAL A 365 19.20 1.47 0.53
CA VAL A 365 18.27 0.64 1.28
C VAL A 365 18.34 -0.76 0.70
N LEU A 366 18.55 -1.75 1.56
CA LEU A 366 18.54 -3.15 1.18
C LEU A 366 17.17 -3.75 1.54
N LYS A 367 16.45 -4.27 0.53
CA LYS A 367 15.06 -4.71 0.68
C LYS A 367 14.93 -6.21 0.44
N PRO A 368 14.42 -7.02 1.39
CA PRO A 368 14.03 -8.40 1.14
C PRO A 368 12.70 -8.48 0.38
N GLN A 369 12.32 -9.67 -0.07
CA GLN A 369 11.01 -9.91 -0.72
C GLN A 369 9.88 -10.03 0.32
N ARG A 370 9.58 -8.94 1.02
CA ARG A 370 8.52 -8.86 2.03
C ARG A 370 7.65 -7.63 1.83
N GLU A 371 6.41 -7.72 2.28
CA GLU A 371 5.42 -6.64 2.31
C GLU A 371 5.03 -6.29 3.75
N GLY A 372 4.39 -5.13 3.95
CA GLY A 372 3.80 -4.74 5.25
C GLY A 372 4.70 -3.89 6.18
N GLY A 373 5.90 -3.50 5.72
CA GLY A 373 6.86 -2.68 6.47
C GLY A 373 7.62 -3.43 7.57
N GLY A 374 8.71 -2.85 8.08
CA GLY A 374 9.53 -3.44 9.16
C GLY A 374 10.64 -4.39 8.70
N ASN A 375 10.87 -4.53 7.39
CA ASN A 375 11.77 -5.56 6.84
C ASN A 375 13.03 -4.99 6.17
N ASN A 376 13.09 -3.67 5.97
CA ASN A 376 14.18 -3.07 5.20
C ASN A 376 15.41 -2.87 6.08
N ILE A 377 16.58 -2.89 5.46
CA ILE A 377 17.87 -2.73 6.15
C ILE A 377 18.51 -1.41 5.67
N TYR A 378 19.05 -0.64 6.61
CA TYR A 378 19.53 0.74 6.40
C TYR A 378 20.90 0.96 7.05
N GLY A 379 21.66 1.94 6.54
CA GLY A 379 22.87 2.41 7.19
C GLY A 379 23.89 1.30 7.44
N LEU A 380 24.55 1.30 8.59
CA LEU A 380 25.63 0.34 8.88
C LEU A 380 25.19 -1.13 8.73
N ASP A 381 23.92 -1.44 9.01
CA ASP A 381 23.39 -2.80 8.85
C ASP A 381 23.38 -3.25 7.38
N VAL A 382 23.27 -2.33 6.40
CA VAL A 382 23.43 -2.65 4.97
C VAL A 382 24.85 -3.14 4.72
N ARG A 383 25.85 -2.42 5.21
CA ARG A 383 27.27 -2.80 5.06
C ARG A 383 27.53 -4.16 5.68
N GLU A 384 27.10 -4.36 6.92
CA GLU A 384 27.32 -5.61 7.64
C GLU A 384 26.65 -6.80 6.96
N THR A 385 25.41 -6.61 6.50
CA THR A 385 24.64 -7.63 5.78
C THR A 385 25.30 -7.98 4.45
N LEU A 386 25.71 -7.00 3.65
CA LEU A 386 26.38 -7.24 2.37
C LEU A 386 27.71 -7.98 2.54
N ILE A 387 28.54 -7.59 3.52
CA ILE A 387 29.80 -8.28 3.82
C ILE A 387 29.55 -9.73 4.24
N LYS A 388 28.52 -9.96 5.05
CA LYS A 388 28.12 -11.32 5.47
C LYS A 388 27.70 -12.15 4.27
N LEU A 389 26.80 -11.65 3.42
CA LEU A 389 26.31 -12.35 2.24
C LEU A 389 27.43 -12.66 1.23
N GLN A 390 28.38 -11.74 1.03
CA GLN A 390 29.56 -11.99 0.19
C GLN A 390 30.44 -13.14 0.70
N LYS A 391 30.53 -13.34 2.03
CA LYS A 391 31.28 -14.45 2.63
C LYS A 391 30.54 -15.77 2.52
N GLU A 392 29.21 -15.76 2.64
CA GLU A 392 28.37 -16.95 2.50
C GLU A 392 28.38 -17.48 1.06
N GLY A 393 28.47 -16.59 0.07
CA GLY A 393 28.53 -16.93 -1.34
C GLY A 393 27.23 -17.52 -1.88
N GLY A 394 27.28 -18.02 -3.12
CA GLY A 394 26.12 -18.62 -3.79
C GLY A 394 24.98 -17.63 -4.08
N ASP A 395 23.75 -18.12 -4.03
CA ASP A 395 22.54 -17.35 -4.40
C ASP A 395 21.96 -16.54 -3.22
N ALA A 396 22.63 -16.46 -2.05
CA ALA A 396 22.12 -15.79 -0.84
C ALA A 396 21.78 -14.30 -1.08
N LEU A 397 22.51 -13.65 -1.99
CA LEU A 397 22.28 -12.28 -2.44
C LEU A 397 20.92 -12.11 -3.16
N ALA A 398 20.37 -13.17 -3.76
CA ALA A 398 19.12 -13.11 -4.53
C ALA A 398 17.84 -12.92 -3.69
N ALA A 399 17.95 -13.00 -2.36
CA ALA A 399 16.84 -12.69 -1.45
C ALA A 399 16.55 -11.18 -1.39
N TYR A 400 17.51 -10.34 -1.80
CA TYR A 400 17.46 -8.89 -1.64
C TYR A 400 17.59 -8.15 -2.97
N ILE A 401 17.11 -6.91 -2.98
CA ILE A 401 17.49 -5.89 -3.95
C ILE A 401 18.14 -4.71 -3.24
N LEU A 402 18.96 -3.97 -3.97
CA LEU A 402 19.48 -2.69 -3.50
C LEU A 402 18.70 -1.55 -4.16
N MET A 403 18.33 -0.55 -3.37
CA MET A 403 17.63 0.64 -3.83
C MET A 403 18.34 1.90 -3.36
N GLN A 404 18.34 2.94 -4.20
CA GLN A 404 18.75 4.29 -3.81
C GLN A 404 17.89 4.76 -2.63
N ARG A 405 18.54 5.25 -1.56
CA ARG A 405 17.84 5.93 -0.48
C ARG A 405 17.38 7.30 -0.97
N ILE A 406 16.09 7.57 -0.82
CA ILE A 406 15.48 8.86 -1.14
C ILE A 406 15.52 9.74 0.11
N PHE A 407 15.86 11.02 -0.05
CA PHE A 407 15.97 11.96 1.07
C PHE A 407 14.97 13.11 0.91
N PRO A 408 13.73 12.96 1.42
CA PRO A 408 12.75 14.02 1.39
C PRO A 408 13.12 15.19 2.30
N LYS A 409 12.59 16.37 1.98
CA LYS A 409 12.73 17.53 2.86
C LYS A 409 11.95 17.31 4.15
N ALA A 410 12.66 17.29 5.28
CA ALA A 410 12.01 17.24 6.58
C ALA A 410 11.25 18.53 6.88
N SER A 411 10.08 18.42 7.52
CA SER A 411 9.26 19.53 7.97
C SER A 411 8.75 19.27 9.39
N LEU A 412 8.46 20.31 10.17
CA LEU A 412 7.87 20.13 11.49
C LEU A 412 6.40 19.74 11.35
N ALA A 413 5.97 18.71 12.07
CA ALA A 413 4.58 18.28 12.15
C ALA A 413 4.21 17.92 13.59
N ASN A 414 2.93 18.11 13.91
CA ASN A 414 2.33 17.72 15.19
C ASN A 414 1.69 16.33 15.04
N LEU A 415 2.28 15.32 15.65
CA LEU A 415 1.84 13.93 15.56
C LEU A 415 0.98 13.56 16.76
N VAL A 416 -0.23 13.08 16.50
CA VAL A 416 -1.21 12.72 17.53
C VAL A 416 -1.31 11.20 17.66
N ARG A 417 -1.04 10.68 18.86
CA ARG A 417 -1.10 9.24 19.19
C ARG A 417 -1.58 9.05 20.63
N GLY A 418 -2.62 8.24 20.82
CA GLY A 418 -3.14 7.93 22.16
C GLY A 418 -3.59 9.18 22.93
N GLY A 419 -4.13 10.19 22.23
CA GLY A 419 -4.51 11.47 22.82
C GLY A 419 -3.36 12.43 23.14
N ALA A 420 -2.10 12.01 22.98
CA ALA A 420 -0.93 12.87 23.14
C ALA A 420 -0.50 13.47 21.80
N CYS A 421 0.04 14.69 21.83
CA CYS A 421 0.58 15.40 20.68
C CYS A 421 2.08 15.62 20.85
N HIS A 422 2.84 15.30 19.80
CA HIS A 422 4.29 15.44 19.77
C HIS A 422 4.71 16.17 18.50
N GLU A 423 5.38 17.32 18.66
CA GLU A 423 6.03 18.00 17.54
C GLU A 423 7.34 17.28 17.19
N ALA A 424 7.56 17.00 15.91
CA ALA A 424 8.79 16.37 15.44
C ALA A 424 9.13 16.83 14.02
N LEU A 425 10.40 16.71 13.64
CA LEU A 425 10.80 16.75 12.23
C LEU A 425 10.35 15.45 11.56
N THR A 426 9.62 15.58 10.46
CA THR A 426 8.99 14.48 9.76
C THR A 426 9.22 14.50 8.27
N ILE A 427 9.19 13.32 7.67
CA ILE A 427 9.14 13.09 6.23
C ILE A 427 7.87 12.30 5.91
N SER A 428 7.39 12.46 4.67
CA SER A 428 6.12 11.86 4.26
C SER A 428 6.27 11.06 2.97
N GLU A 429 5.42 10.05 2.83
CA GLU A 429 5.35 9.11 1.72
C GLU A 429 3.93 9.12 1.16
N LEU A 430 3.81 9.48 -0.12
CA LEU A 430 2.56 9.58 -0.86
C LEU A 430 2.22 8.24 -1.51
N GLY A 431 1.12 7.62 -1.10
CA GLY A 431 0.52 6.50 -1.80
C GLY A 431 -0.62 6.93 -2.71
N ILE A 432 -0.57 6.56 -3.99
CA ILE A 432 -1.67 6.73 -4.94
C ILE A 432 -2.35 5.40 -5.17
N TYR A 433 -3.65 5.34 -4.88
CA TYR A 433 -4.45 4.15 -5.14
C TYR A 433 -4.80 4.05 -6.62
N GLY A 434 -4.73 2.83 -7.16
CA GLY A 434 -5.17 2.49 -8.51
C GLY A 434 -6.21 1.37 -8.46
N ALA A 435 -7.26 1.49 -9.27
CA ALA A 435 -8.25 0.42 -9.44
C ALA A 435 -8.31 0.01 -10.91
N TYR A 436 -8.13 -1.28 -11.15
CA TYR A 436 -8.12 -1.90 -12.47
C TYR A 436 -9.12 -3.04 -12.53
N LEU A 437 -9.94 -3.07 -13.58
CA LEU A 437 -10.82 -4.18 -13.87
C LEU A 437 -10.84 -4.42 -15.38
N ARG A 438 -10.65 -5.67 -15.77
CA ARG A 438 -10.73 -6.12 -17.15
C ARG A 438 -11.56 -7.39 -17.23
N ASN A 439 -12.33 -7.52 -18.29
CA ASN A 439 -12.95 -8.78 -18.69
C ASN A 439 -12.51 -9.12 -20.13
N LYS A 440 -11.72 -10.18 -20.29
CA LYS A 440 -11.04 -10.56 -21.54
C LYS A 440 -10.23 -9.39 -22.08
N ASP A 441 -10.54 -8.91 -23.28
CA ASP A 441 -9.83 -7.81 -23.93
C ASP A 441 -10.37 -6.42 -23.53
N LYS A 442 -11.50 -6.36 -22.83
CA LYS A 442 -12.15 -5.10 -22.48
C LYS A 442 -11.72 -4.61 -21.11
N VAL A 443 -11.02 -3.48 -21.07
CA VAL A 443 -10.77 -2.73 -19.83
C VAL A 443 -12.07 -2.04 -19.42
N LEU A 444 -12.59 -2.41 -18.24
CA LEU A 444 -13.84 -1.89 -17.66
C LEU A 444 -13.58 -0.76 -16.66
N MET A 445 -12.40 -0.74 -16.05
CA MET A 445 -11.94 0.29 -15.13
C MET A 445 -10.42 0.37 -15.17
N ASN A 446 -9.88 1.58 -15.24
CA ASN A 446 -8.44 1.83 -15.07
C ASN A 446 -8.26 3.26 -14.54
N ASP A 447 -8.47 3.43 -13.23
CA ASP A 447 -8.62 4.74 -12.62
C ASP A 447 -7.62 4.98 -11.49
N GLN A 448 -7.18 6.24 -11.36
CA GLN A 448 -6.65 6.75 -10.09
C GLN A 448 -7.82 6.85 -9.09
N SER A 449 -7.63 6.27 -7.91
CA SER A 449 -8.71 5.97 -6.97
C SER A 449 -8.46 6.53 -5.57
N GLY A 450 -8.01 7.78 -5.47
CA GLY A 450 -7.68 8.44 -4.20
C GLY A 450 -6.23 8.23 -3.76
N TYR A 451 -5.94 8.58 -2.51
CA TYR A 451 -4.57 8.58 -1.99
C TYR A 451 -4.48 8.25 -0.51
N LEU A 452 -3.26 8.00 -0.07
CA LEU A 452 -2.83 7.88 1.32
C LEU A 452 -1.59 8.75 1.49
N MET A 453 -1.53 9.55 2.54
CA MET A 453 -0.26 10.11 3.00
C MET A 453 0.12 9.43 4.30
N ARG A 454 1.38 9.01 4.40
CA ARG A 454 1.99 8.51 5.64
C ARG A 454 3.09 9.45 6.05
N THR A 455 3.10 9.84 7.31
CA THR A 455 4.11 10.75 7.86
C THR A 455 4.82 10.08 9.01
N LYS A 456 6.15 10.18 9.06
CA LYS A 456 6.98 9.58 10.10
C LYS A 456 8.06 10.55 10.55
N VAL A 457 8.59 10.35 11.76
CA VAL A 457 9.75 11.11 12.24
C VAL A 457 10.94 10.88 11.30
N SER A 458 11.68 11.94 10.96
CA SER A 458 12.72 11.91 9.93
C SER A 458 13.90 11.01 10.27
N SER A 459 14.10 10.74 11.57
CA SER A 459 15.11 9.81 12.07
C SER A 459 14.67 8.33 12.04
N SER A 460 13.41 8.03 11.69
CA SER A 460 12.92 6.66 11.63
C SER A 460 13.10 6.08 10.23
N ASP A 461 13.80 4.96 10.15
CA ASP A 461 14.01 4.23 8.91
C ASP A 461 12.73 3.53 8.42
N GLU A 462 11.82 3.15 9.35
CA GLU A 462 10.59 2.41 9.05
C GLU A 462 9.35 3.30 8.90
N GLY A 463 8.36 2.88 8.10
CA GLY A 463 7.21 3.74 7.70
C GLY A 463 5.81 3.15 7.88
N GLY A 464 5.68 1.95 8.44
CA GLY A 464 4.38 1.30 8.62
C GLY A 464 3.52 1.94 9.72
N VAL A 465 2.31 2.41 9.39
CA VAL A 465 1.33 2.86 10.40
C VAL A 465 0.86 1.69 11.27
N ALA A 466 0.51 0.57 10.64
CA ALA A 466 0.13 -0.66 11.34
C ALA A 466 1.28 -1.22 12.20
N ALA A 467 2.53 -1.01 11.78
CA ALA A 467 3.74 -1.37 12.52
C ALA A 467 4.10 -0.36 13.64
N GLY A 468 3.53 0.85 13.60
CA GLY A 468 3.61 1.85 14.68
C GLY A 468 4.67 2.93 14.48
N PHE A 469 5.33 2.96 13.31
CA PHE A 469 6.41 3.90 13.00
C PHE A 469 5.91 5.21 12.38
N ALA A 470 4.79 5.14 11.66
CA ALA A 470 4.18 6.30 11.00
C ALA A 470 2.81 6.64 11.59
N VAL A 471 2.31 7.80 11.17
CA VAL A 471 0.94 8.27 11.36
C VAL A 471 0.26 8.47 10.00
N LEU A 472 -1.07 8.42 9.99
CA LEU A 472 -1.85 8.82 8.82
C LEU A 472 -1.81 10.33 8.64
N ASP A 473 -1.86 10.79 7.39
CA ASP A 473 -1.83 12.20 7.05
C ASP A 473 -2.69 12.43 5.78
N SER A 474 -2.88 13.68 5.40
CA SER A 474 -3.41 14.07 4.10
C SER A 474 -2.50 15.10 3.43
N LEU A 475 -2.98 15.71 2.35
CA LEU A 475 -2.21 16.58 1.47
C LEU A 475 -2.72 18.02 1.54
N TYR A 476 -1.81 18.98 1.52
CA TYR A 476 -2.07 20.39 1.24
C TYR A 476 -1.33 20.80 -0.04
N LEU A 477 -2.08 21.03 -1.13
CA LEU A 477 -1.49 21.33 -2.44
C LEU A 477 -0.94 22.75 -2.49
N THR A 478 0.33 22.89 -2.87
CA THR A 478 1.01 24.19 -3.06
C THR A 478 1.18 24.52 -4.54
N ASP A 479 1.14 25.82 -4.87
CA ASP A 479 1.28 26.34 -6.25
C ASP A 479 2.70 26.18 -6.81
N LYS A 480 3.68 25.85 -5.96
CA LYS A 480 5.07 25.50 -6.30
C LYS A 480 5.61 24.44 -5.35
#